data_AF-A0AAN8KF03-F1
#
_entry.id   AF-A0AAN8KF03-F1
#
_cell.length_a   1.000
_cell.length_b   1.000
_cell.length_c   1.000
_cell.angle_alpha   90.00
_cell.angle_beta   90.00
_cell.angle_gamma   90.00
#
_symmetry.space_group_name_H-M   'P 1'
#
loop_
_entity.id
_entity.type
_entity.pdbx_description
1 polymer ?
#
loop_
_entity_poly.entity_id
_entity_poly.type
_entity_poly.pdbx_seq_one_letter_code
_entity_poly.pdbx_strand_id
1 'polypeptide(L)'
;MRQYSTALRRLQRIRKTKVSSPKTPKSKTEDQIRKAGLTKLQGDKVRRQLLLGNALVEELKISKESTSHVQRGNLHKTIAGKIMKRYRCIRMLSQATGMSRNKLLKVSSKLMICNKHQRFRETRLYRARVIEFLERYDNSRVLPGKSNSVKHDGTRHTTRVLTDYLASLHQKFLDESSGDIKLLLASFCRIRPKYIRTISFITRYTCLCTKHQNMALTLKSIRREGVSVSSNPESIIDNFDLQKIKDGIKSNDISLGQWRRVQVEEKTKQRW
;
A
#
# COMPACT_ATOMS: atom_id res chain seq x y z
N MET A 1 71.02 12.23 29.55
CA MET A 1 70.35 11.71 28.33
C MET A 1 68.86 11.35 28.46
N ARG A 2 68.34 10.82 29.60
CA ARG A 2 66.91 10.44 29.72
C ARG A 2 65.91 11.61 29.65
N GLN A 3 66.24 12.78 30.19
CA GLN A 3 65.34 13.95 30.20
C GLN A 3 65.06 14.52 28.79
N TYR A 4 66.05 14.43 27.90
CA TYR A 4 65.95 14.92 26.52
C TYR A 4 64.98 14.07 25.68
N SER A 5 64.92 12.75 25.92
CA SER A 5 64.00 11.85 25.22
C SER A 5 62.53 12.07 25.65
N THR A 6 62.30 12.39 26.92
CA THR A 6 60.97 12.75 27.43
C THR A 6 60.47 14.09 26.87
N ALA A 7 61.34 15.08 26.73
CA ALA A 7 61.01 16.37 26.13
C ALA A 7 60.68 16.23 24.63
N LEU A 8 61.47 15.45 23.88
CA LEU A 8 61.20 15.15 22.48
C LEU A 8 59.88 14.38 22.28
N ARG A 9 59.59 13.39 23.12
CA ARG A 9 58.28 12.69 23.11
C ARG A 9 57.12 13.64 23.43
N ARG A 10 57.31 14.60 24.34
CA ARG A 10 56.30 15.62 24.67
C ARG A 10 56.06 16.57 23.49
N LEU A 11 57.12 17.04 22.83
CA LEU A 11 57.03 17.86 21.62
C LEU A 11 56.39 17.11 20.45
N GLN A 12 56.67 15.82 20.28
CA GLN A 12 56.01 14.96 19.29
C GLN A 12 54.51 14.79 19.58
N ARG A 13 54.10 14.64 20.85
CA ARG A 13 52.67 14.62 21.23
C ARG A 13 52.01 15.97 20.94
N ILE A 14 52.66 17.08 21.26
CA ILE A 14 52.15 18.44 20.98
C ILE A 14 52.01 18.67 19.46
N ARG A 15 52.99 18.22 18.66
CA ARG A 15 52.88 18.23 17.19
C ARG A 15 51.74 17.35 16.67
N LYS A 16 51.55 16.15 17.23
CA LYS A 16 50.41 15.28 16.89
C LYS A 16 49.06 15.87 17.28
N THR A 17 48.96 16.60 18.40
CA THR A 17 47.73 17.31 18.78
C THR A 17 47.41 18.53 17.90
N LYS A 18 48.41 19.12 17.23
CA LYS A 18 48.19 20.18 16.24
C LYS A 18 47.60 19.64 14.93
N VAL A 19 47.82 18.36 14.61
CA VAL A 19 47.14 17.69 13.50
C VAL A 19 45.73 17.31 13.99
N SER A 20 44.71 17.92 13.39
CA SER A 20 43.29 17.70 13.73
C SER A 20 42.88 16.25 13.42
N SER A 21 43.19 15.33 14.33
CA SER A 21 42.73 13.95 14.27
C SER A 21 41.22 13.86 14.51
N PRO A 22 40.52 12.86 13.94
CA PRO A 22 39.10 12.66 14.19
C PRO A 22 38.84 12.53 15.69
N LYS A 23 37.94 13.36 16.22
CA LYS A 23 37.64 13.35 17.66
C LYS A 23 37.14 11.98 18.09
N THR A 24 37.76 11.39 19.09
CA THR A 24 37.31 10.13 19.70
C THR A 24 35.95 10.33 20.38
N PRO A 25 35.15 9.26 20.58
CA PRO A 25 33.89 9.34 21.31
C PRO A 25 34.03 10.02 22.68
N LYS A 26 35.13 9.75 23.39
CA LYS A 26 35.46 10.36 24.68
C LYS A 26 35.77 11.86 24.56
N SER A 27 36.49 12.28 23.53
CA SER A 27 36.71 13.71 23.28
C SER A 27 35.41 14.41 22.92
N LYS A 28 34.53 13.77 22.13
CA LYS A 28 33.21 14.31 21.77
C LYS A 28 32.29 14.46 22.99
N THR A 29 32.31 13.52 23.93
CA THR A 29 31.53 13.65 25.17
C THR A 29 31.98 14.83 26.02
N GLU A 30 33.29 14.98 26.25
CA GLU A 30 33.78 16.12 27.04
C GLU A 30 33.47 17.45 26.36
N ASP A 31 33.59 17.50 25.03
CA ASP A 31 33.20 18.68 24.25
C ASP A 31 31.69 18.98 24.37
N GLN A 32 30.82 17.98 24.36
CA GLN A 32 29.37 18.14 24.53
C GLN A 32 29.03 18.62 25.95
N ILE A 33 29.65 18.04 26.98
CA ILE A 33 29.47 18.45 28.38
C ILE A 33 29.93 19.90 28.56
N ARG A 34 31.09 20.27 28.01
CA ARG A 34 31.62 21.64 28.06
C ARG A 34 30.73 22.63 27.32
N LYS A 35 30.25 22.28 26.12
CA LYS A 35 29.34 23.13 25.33
C LYS A 35 27.97 23.30 26.00
N ALA A 36 27.53 22.31 26.76
CA ALA A 36 26.29 22.37 27.52
C ALA A 36 26.41 23.20 28.81
N GLY A 37 27.63 23.65 29.19
CA GLY A 37 27.84 24.43 30.41
C GLY A 37 27.58 23.66 31.70
N LEU A 38 27.62 22.32 31.65
CA LEU A 38 27.31 21.48 32.81
C LEU A 38 28.43 21.55 33.86
N THR A 39 28.04 21.67 35.13
CA THR A 39 28.98 21.55 36.25
C THR A 39 29.57 20.13 36.30
N LYS A 40 30.75 19.97 36.90
CA LYS A 40 31.46 18.67 36.96
C LYS A 40 30.58 17.55 37.53
N LEU A 41 29.86 17.82 38.63
CA LEU A 41 28.95 16.87 39.28
C LEU A 41 27.77 16.47 38.39
N GLN A 42 27.18 17.43 37.67
CA GLN A 42 26.08 17.14 36.73
C GLN A 42 26.58 16.40 35.48
N GLY A 43 27.77 16.77 34.99
CA GLY A 43 28.44 16.09 33.88
C GLY A 43 28.74 14.63 34.19
N ASP A 44 29.20 14.31 35.39
CA ASP A 44 29.52 12.95 35.82
C ASP A 44 28.30 12.01 35.74
N LYS A 45 27.10 12.50 36.07
CA LYS A 45 25.85 11.73 36.00
C LYS A 45 25.49 11.31 34.57
N VAL A 46 25.73 12.18 33.59
CA VAL A 46 25.30 11.97 32.19
C VAL A 46 26.45 11.47 31.30
N ARG A 47 27.71 11.57 31.76
CA ARG A 47 28.91 11.25 30.98
C ARG A 47 28.88 9.85 30.37
N ARG A 48 28.57 8.81 31.16
CA ARG A 48 28.55 7.42 30.66
C ARG A 48 27.46 7.22 29.61
N GLN A 49 26.27 7.82 29.79
CA GLN A 49 25.17 7.72 28.83
C GLN A 49 25.50 8.42 27.51
N LEU A 50 26.09 9.61 27.58
CA LEU A 50 26.56 10.34 26.38
C LEU A 50 27.69 9.59 25.68
N LEU A 51 28.60 8.97 26.45
CA LEU A 51 29.71 8.19 25.89
C LEU A 51 29.18 6.97 25.14
N LEU A 52 28.24 6.24 25.72
CA LEU A 52 27.57 5.13 25.06
C LEU A 52 26.90 5.60 23.77
N GLY A 53 26.14 6.70 23.80
CA GLY A 53 25.49 7.25 22.62
C GLY A 53 26.47 7.62 21.51
N ASN A 54 27.58 8.31 21.84
CA ASN A 54 28.60 8.69 20.87
C ASN A 54 29.38 7.48 20.33
N ALA A 55 29.65 6.48 21.17
CA ALA A 55 30.31 5.24 20.74
C ALA A 55 29.43 4.47 19.76
N LEU A 56 28.14 4.29 20.08
CA LEU A 56 27.18 3.64 19.18
C LEU A 56 27.08 4.38 17.84
N VAL A 57 27.08 5.71 17.83
CA VAL A 57 27.06 6.48 16.58
C VAL A 57 28.29 6.21 15.72
N GLU A 58 29.49 6.11 16.30
CA GLU A 58 30.69 5.78 15.54
C GLU A 58 30.66 4.33 15.02
N GLU A 59 30.21 3.37 15.82
CA GLU A 59 30.01 1.97 15.38
C GLU A 59 29.03 1.87 14.21
N LEU A 60 27.96 2.67 14.23
CA LEU A 60 26.99 2.72 13.13
C LEU A 60 27.57 3.32 11.85
N LYS A 61 28.52 4.26 11.96
CA LYS A 61 29.25 4.78 10.78
C LYS A 61 30.16 3.70 10.19
N ILE A 62 30.94 3.04 11.04
CA ILE A 62 31.80 1.92 10.64
C ILE A 62 30.95 0.83 9.97
N SER A 63 29.82 0.46 10.59
CA SER A 63 28.87 -0.51 10.04
C SER A 63 28.29 -0.06 8.70
N LYS A 64 27.97 1.22 8.51
CA LYS A 64 27.48 1.75 7.24
C LYS A 64 28.53 1.64 6.14
N GLU A 65 29.79 1.91 6.46
CA GLU A 65 30.93 1.87 5.54
C GLU A 65 31.27 0.43 5.14
N SER A 66 31.30 -0.51 6.09
CA SER A 66 31.58 -1.92 5.84
C SER A 66 30.43 -2.65 5.12
N THR A 67 29.18 -2.23 5.36
CA THR A 67 28.00 -2.91 4.83
C THR A 67 27.71 -2.52 3.37
N SER A 68 27.44 -3.53 2.53
CA SER A 68 27.05 -3.34 1.13
C SER A 68 25.76 -2.53 0.99
N HIS A 69 25.58 -1.86 -0.17
CA HIS A 69 24.42 -1.00 -0.39
C HIS A 69 23.06 -1.73 -0.25
N VAL A 70 23.02 -3.04 -0.54
CA VAL A 70 21.84 -3.90 -0.37
C VAL A 70 21.55 -4.13 1.12
N GLN A 71 22.57 -4.49 1.89
CA GLN A 71 22.43 -4.80 3.31
C GLN A 71 22.21 -3.55 4.19
N ARG A 72 22.56 -2.35 3.70
CA ARG A 72 22.23 -1.07 4.36
C ARG A 72 20.73 -0.90 4.63
N GLY A 73 19.87 -1.54 3.84
CA GLY A 73 18.43 -1.56 4.09
C GLY A 73 18.05 -2.22 5.43
N ASN A 74 18.77 -3.28 5.82
CA ASN A 74 18.57 -3.95 7.11
C ASN A 74 19.10 -3.10 8.26
N LEU A 75 20.25 -2.45 8.06
CA LEU A 75 20.80 -1.48 9.01
C LEU A 75 19.84 -0.31 9.26
N HIS A 76 19.20 0.23 8.23
CA HIS A 76 18.16 1.25 8.44
C HIS A 76 16.95 0.72 9.24
N LYS A 77 16.56 -0.56 9.05
CA LYS A 77 15.44 -1.20 9.79
C LYS A 77 15.73 -1.42 11.26
N THR A 78 16.96 -1.76 11.62
CA THR A 78 17.36 -1.96 13.01
C THR A 78 17.43 -0.63 13.76
N ILE A 79 18.00 0.41 13.13
CA ILE A 79 18.24 1.70 13.79
C ILE A 79 16.99 2.60 13.76
N ALA A 80 16.32 2.76 12.61
CA ALA A 80 15.14 3.64 12.46
C ALA A 80 13.83 2.93 12.80
N GLY A 81 13.79 2.31 13.97
CA GLY A 81 12.61 1.62 14.50
C GLY A 81 11.48 2.55 14.96
N LYS A 82 10.43 1.96 15.54
CA LYS A 82 9.26 2.70 16.05
C LYS A 82 9.63 3.74 17.11
N ILE A 83 10.57 3.42 18.00
CA ILE A 83 11.00 4.27 19.12
C ILE A 83 11.62 5.58 18.60
N MET A 84 12.61 5.48 17.70
CA MET A 84 13.28 6.64 17.12
C MET A 84 12.32 7.56 16.35
N LYS A 85 11.27 6.97 15.74
CA LYS A 85 10.21 7.72 15.07
C LYS A 85 9.24 8.38 16.04
N ARG A 86 8.83 7.67 17.11
CA ARG A 86 7.96 8.20 18.18
C ARG A 86 8.55 9.47 18.79
N TYR A 87 9.84 9.45 19.10
CA TYR A 87 10.56 10.60 19.69
C TYR A 87 11.16 11.56 18.65
N ARG A 88 10.84 11.41 17.36
CA ARG A 88 11.28 12.31 16.27
C ARG A 88 12.81 12.48 16.15
N CYS A 89 13.59 11.50 16.61
CA CYS A 89 15.06 11.54 16.63
C CYS A 89 15.71 11.25 15.26
N ILE A 90 14.93 10.98 14.21
CA ILE A 90 15.45 10.59 12.87
C ILE A 90 16.35 11.67 12.25
N ARG A 91 16.03 12.95 12.45
CA ARG A 91 16.86 14.05 11.94
C ARG A 91 18.26 14.02 12.58
N MET A 92 18.31 13.94 13.90
CA MET A 92 19.56 13.88 14.65
C MET A 92 20.36 12.62 14.29
N LEU A 93 19.70 11.47 14.19
CA LEU A 93 20.34 10.23 13.78
C LEU A 93 20.96 10.33 12.39
N SER A 94 20.25 10.89 11.42
CA SER A 94 20.74 11.09 10.05
C SER A 94 21.96 12.01 10.01
N GLN A 95 21.95 13.10 10.77
CA GLN A 95 23.10 14.02 10.89
C GLN A 95 24.29 13.34 11.58
N ALA A 96 24.04 12.58 12.64
CA ALA A 96 25.09 11.93 13.42
C ALA A 96 25.78 10.78 12.68
N THR A 97 25.02 9.96 11.95
CA THR A 97 25.52 8.76 11.23
C THR A 97 25.83 9.01 9.75
N GLY A 98 25.41 10.15 9.20
CA GLY A 98 25.50 10.45 7.76
C GLY A 98 24.63 9.55 6.88
N MET A 99 23.61 8.89 7.44
CA MET A 99 22.67 8.07 6.68
C MET A 99 21.59 8.94 6.02
N SER A 100 21.01 8.47 4.91
CA SER A 100 19.95 9.21 4.21
C SER A 100 18.68 9.30 5.05
N ARG A 101 18.28 10.53 5.39
CA ARG A 101 17.03 10.82 6.12
C ARG A 101 15.81 10.21 5.42
N ASN A 102 15.71 10.37 4.11
CA ASN A 102 14.58 9.86 3.33
C ASN A 102 14.46 8.34 3.43
N LYS A 103 15.61 7.63 3.41
CA LYS A 103 15.63 6.16 3.60
C LYS A 103 15.17 5.80 5.02
N LEU A 104 15.71 6.43 6.06
CA LEU A 104 15.34 6.18 7.47
C LEU A 104 13.85 6.44 7.75
N LEU A 105 13.26 7.47 7.15
CA LEU A 105 11.83 7.77 7.30
C LEU A 105 10.95 6.69 6.64
N LYS A 106 11.30 6.27 5.42
CA LYS A 106 10.52 5.30 4.64
C LYS A 106 10.62 3.87 5.15
N VAL A 107 11.57 3.57 6.03
CA VAL A 107 11.75 2.24 6.60
C VAL A 107 10.54 1.85 7.43
N SER A 108 9.70 0.98 6.90
CA SER A 108 8.56 0.48 7.64
C SER A 108 9.05 -0.46 8.74
N SER A 109 8.53 -0.30 9.97
CA SER A 109 8.66 -1.34 10.98
C SER A 109 8.19 -2.68 10.39
N LYS A 110 8.88 -3.79 10.74
CA LYS A 110 8.68 -5.15 10.19
C LYS A 110 7.23 -5.54 9.85
N LEU A 111 6.24 -5.04 10.60
CA LEU A 111 4.80 -5.25 10.43
C LEU A 111 4.20 -4.96 9.03
N MET A 112 4.75 -4.02 8.24
CA MET A 112 4.17 -3.73 6.90
C MET A 112 4.63 -4.70 5.80
N ILE A 113 5.84 -5.26 5.94
CA ILE A 113 6.44 -6.13 4.93
C ILE A 113 5.74 -7.50 4.91
N CYS A 114 5.36 -8.03 6.08
CA CYS A 114 4.59 -9.26 6.19
C CYS A 114 3.27 -9.18 5.41
N ASN A 115 2.56 -8.06 5.49
CA ASN A 115 1.28 -7.90 4.80
C ASN A 115 1.39 -7.96 3.27
N LYS A 116 2.47 -7.45 2.66
CA LYS A 116 2.65 -7.54 1.20
C LYS A 116 2.95 -8.98 0.78
N HIS A 117 3.88 -9.66 1.44
CA HIS A 117 4.24 -11.04 1.10
C HIS A 117 3.09 -12.02 1.36
N GLN A 118 2.34 -11.83 2.46
CA GLN A 118 1.16 -12.62 2.75
C GLN A 118 0.09 -12.46 1.66
N ARG A 119 -0.20 -11.23 1.23
CA ARG A 119 -1.15 -10.99 0.12
C ARG A 119 -0.71 -11.64 -1.18
N PHE A 120 0.58 -11.59 -1.52
CA PHE A 120 1.11 -12.27 -2.72
C PHE A 120 0.98 -13.80 -2.61
N ARG A 121 1.21 -14.36 -1.42
CA ARG A 121 1.05 -15.80 -1.16
C ARG A 121 -0.41 -16.24 -1.31
N GLU A 122 -1.35 -15.52 -0.70
CA GLU A 122 -2.78 -15.79 -0.83
C GLU A 122 -3.24 -15.69 -2.29
N THR A 123 -2.80 -14.64 -3.00
CA THR A 123 -3.09 -14.44 -4.44
C THR A 123 -2.61 -15.63 -5.25
N ARG A 124 -1.41 -16.16 -4.99
CA ARG A 124 -0.84 -17.30 -5.73
C ARG A 124 -1.54 -18.62 -5.42
N LEU A 125 -1.88 -18.85 -4.15
CA LEU A 125 -2.49 -20.10 -3.69
C LEU A 125 -3.89 -20.31 -4.29
N TYR A 126 -4.71 -19.25 -4.29
CA TYR A 126 -6.09 -19.33 -4.75
C TYR A 126 -6.29 -18.89 -6.20
N ARG A 127 -5.20 -18.57 -6.92
CA ARG A 127 -5.26 -18.04 -8.30
C ARG A 127 -6.07 -18.95 -9.23
N ALA A 128 -5.70 -20.23 -9.30
CA ALA A 128 -6.31 -21.17 -10.22
C ALA A 128 -7.81 -21.35 -9.93
N ARG A 129 -8.17 -21.59 -8.67
CA ARG A 129 -9.57 -21.79 -8.24
C ARG A 129 -10.46 -20.58 -8.54
N VAL A 130 -9.98 -19.36 -8.28
CA VAL A 130 -10.74 -18.15 -8.56
C VAL A 130 -10.89 -17.92 -10.06
N ILE A 131 -9.86 -18.20 -10.86
CA ILE A 131 -9.94 -18.08 -12.32
C ILE A 131 -10.97 -19.06 -12.87
N GLU A 132 -10.87 -20.34 -12.46
CA GLU A 132 -11.79 -21.39 -12.85
C GLU A 132 -13.24 -21.03 -12.49
N PHE A 133 -13.48 -20.56 -11.25
CA PHE A 133 -14.78 -20.09 -10.81
C PHE A 133 -15.32 -18.95 -11.69
N LEU A 134 -14.50 -17.94 -11.97
CA LEU A 134 -14.92 -16.80 -12.79
C LEU A 134 -15.13 -17.16 -14.26
N GLU A 135 -14.48 -18.19 -14.78
CA GLU A 135 -14.63 -18.67 -16.17
C GLU A 135 -15.89 -19.50 -16.41
N ARG A 136 -16.56 -19.96 -15.35
CA ARG A 136 -17.86 -20.65 -15.45
C ARG A 136 -18.90 -19.76 -16.15
N TYR A 137 -19.78 -20.39 -16.92
CA TYR A 137 -20.81 -19.68 -17.70
C TYR A 137 -21.80 -18.91 -16.84
N ASP A 138 -22.03 -19.34 -15.61
CA ASP A 138 -22.93 -18.69 -14.64
C ASP A 138 -22.35 -17.37 -14.13
N ASN A 139 -21.02 -17.30 -14.02
CA ASN A 139 -20.30 -16.15 -13.45
C ASN A 139 -19.78 -15.19 -14.53
N SER A 140 -19.54 -15.68 -15.76
CA SER A 140 -19.16 -14.82 -16.87
C SER A 140 -19.58 -15.35 -18.24
N ARG A 141 -19.94 -14.41 -19.13
CA ARG A 141 -20.31 -14.67 -20.52
C ARG A 141 -19.21 -14.26 -21.48
N VAL A 142 -18.96 -15.06 -22.50
CA VAL A 142 -18.00 -14.74 -23.57
C VAL A 142 -18.62 -13.71 -24.50
N LEU A 143 -17.87 -12.65 -24.83
CA LEU A 143 -18.33 -11.68 -25.82
C LEU A 143 -18.15 -12.23 -27.24
N PRO A 144 -19.19 -12.17 -28.09
CA PRO A 144 -19.06 -12.57 -29.48
C PRO A 144 -18.18 -11.56 -30.23
N GLY A 145 -17.21 -12.07 -31.01
CA GLY A 145 -16.43 -11.28 -31.96
C GLY A 145 -14.91 -11.41 -31.85
N LYS A 146 -14.24 -11.55 -32.99
CA LYS A 146 -12.77 -11.72 -33.12
C LYS A 146 -11.96 -10.54 -32.54
N SER A 147 -12.52 -9.34 -32.58
CA SER A 147 -11.93 -8.12 -32.00
C SER A 147 -12.03 -8.04 -30.48
N ASN A 148 -12.82 -8.91 -29.84
CA ASN A 148 -12.92 -9.02 -28.39
C ASN A 148 -11.91 -10.06 -27.86
N SER A 149 -10.66 -9.98 -28.28
CA SER A 149 -9.58 -10.82 -27.77
C SER A 149 -8.52 -9.98 -27.04
N VAL A 150 -8.04 -10.48 -25.91
CA VAL A 150 -7.02 -9.82 -25.08
C VAL A 150 -5.87 -10.79 -24.86
N LYS A 151 -4.63 -10.32 -25.04
CA LYS A 151 -3.44 -11.09 -24.70
C LYS A 151 -3.21 -11.02 -23.19
N HIS A 152 -3.15 -12.17 -22.53
CA HIS A 152 -2.91 -12.31 -21.11
C HIS A 152 -1.94 -13.46 -20.89
N ASP A 153 -0.87 -13.25 -20.13
CA ASP A 153 0.18 -14.26 -19.85
C ASP A 153 0.72 -14.97 -21.11
N GLY A 154 0.85 -14.25 -22.23
CA GLY A 154 1.38 -14.77 -23.49
C GLY A 154 0.34 -15.39 -24.42
N THR A 155 -0.80 -15.84 -23.89
CA THR A 155 -1.91 -16.46 -24.64
C THR A 155 -3.01 -15.47 -24.99
N ARG A 156 -3.70 -15.69 -26.13
CA ARG A 156 -4.86 -14.89 -26.54
C ARG A 156 -6.13 -15.50 -25.95
N HIS A 157 -6.86 -14.72 -25.16
CA HIS A 157 -8.13 -15.13 -24.58
C HIS A 157 -9.27 -14.30 -25.18
N THR A 158 -10.43 -14.91 -25.38
CA THR A 158 -11.67 -14.18 -25.68
C THR A 158 -12.11 -13.40 -24.44
N THR A 159 -12.59 -12.18 -24.65
CA THR A 159 -13.02 -11.30 -23.57
C THR A 159 -14.30 -11.84 -22.98
N ARG A 160 -14.33 -11.98 -21.65
CA ARG A 160 -15.51 -12.38 -20.88
C ARG A 160 -16.03 -11.19 -20.08
N VAL A 161 -17.33 -11.17 -19.84
CA VAL A 161 -18.01 -10.17 -19.03
C VAL A 161 -18.64 -10.87 -17.84
N LEU A 162 -18.40 -10.35 -16.65
CA LEU A 162 -19.04 -10.83 -15.42
C LEU A 162 -20.55 -10.64 -15.48
N THR A 163 -21.31 -11.62 -15.01
CA THR A 163 -22.77 -11.56 -14.93
C THR A 163 -23.25 -10.68 -13.77
N ASP A 164 -22.51 -10.66 -12.66
CA ASP A 164 -22.87 -9.95 -11.44
C ASP A 164 -21.69 -9.08 -10.93
N TYR A 165 -21.95 -8.30 -9.87
CA TYR A 165 -20.94 -7.55 -9.14
C TYR A 165 -19.93 -8.50 -8.49
N LEU A 166 -18.66 -8.06 -8.44
CA LEU A 166 -17.58 -8.81 -7.81
C LEU A 166 -17.84 -9.12 -6.34
N ALA A 167 -18.59 -8.27 -5.63
CA ALA A 167 -18.96 -8.52 -4.23
C ALA A 167 -19.90 -9.72 -4.11
N SER A 168 -20.94 -9.78 -4.94
CA SER A 168 -21.88 -10.91 -4.97
C SER A 168 -21.18 -12.21 -5.38
N LEU A 169 -20.35 -12.16 -6.43
CA LEU A 169 -19.58 -13.32 -6.90
C LEU A 169 -18.57 -13.81 -5.86
N HIS A 170 -18.00 -12.91 -5.05
CA HIS A 170 -17.10 -13.28 -3.97
C HIS A 170 -17.82 -14.03 -2.85
N GLN A 171 -19.04 -13.62 -2.50
CA GLN A 171 -19.87 -14.35 -1.54
C GLN A 171 -20.21 -15.75 -2.06
N LYS A 172 -20.70 -15.86 -3.30
CA LYS A 172 -20.95 -17.16 -3.95
C LYS A 172 -19.71 -18.06 -3.95
N PHE A 173 -18.53 -17.50 -4.24
CA PHE A 173 -17.28 -18.24 -4.20
C PHE A 173 -16.94 -18.77 -2.80
N LEU A 174 -17.19 -17.98 -1.75
CA LEU A 174 -16.98 -18.42 -0.36
C LEU A 174 -17.96 -19.51 0.04
N ASP A 175 -19.22 -19.39 -0.37
CA ASP A 175 -20.28 -20.35 -0.07
C ASP A 175 -20.02 -21.71 -0.74
N GLU A 176 -19.59 -21.71 -2.00
CA GLU A 176 -19.21 -22.93 -2.74
C GLU A 176 -17.93 -23.60 -2.22
N SER A 177 -17.03 -22.82 -1.61
CA SER A 177 -15.71 -23.31 -1.17
C SER A 177 -15.69 -23.88 0.25
N SER A 178 -16.87 -24.18 0.82
CA SER A 178 -17.05 -24.90 2.09
C SER A 178 -16.13 -24.43 3.25
N GLY A 179 -15.97 -23.11 3.41
CA GLY A 179 -15.32 -22.49 4.58
C GLY A 179 -13.80 -22.61 4.69
N ASP A 180 -13.16 -23.45 3.89
CA ASP A 180 -11.70 -23.65 3.89
C ASP A 180 -10.93 -22.44 3.32
N ILE A 181 -11.60 -21.61 2.52
CA ILE A 181 -10.98 -20.50 1.81
C ILE A 181 -11.36 -19.17 2.45
N LYS A 182 -10.47 -18.62 3.28
CA LYS A 182 -10.62 -17.28 3.87
C LYS A 182 -10.03 -16.19 2.96
N LEU A 183 -10.55 -16.08 1.74
CA LEU A 183 -10.09 -15.07 0.78
C LEU A 183 -10.84 -13.75 0.97
N LEU A 184 -10.13 -12.64 1.14
CA LEU A 184 -10.71 -11.30 1.20
C LEU A 184 -11.16 -10.82 -0.19
N LEU A 185 -12.24 -10.04 -0.25
CA LEU A 185 -12.76 -9.43 -1.49
C LEU A 185 -11.68 -8.68 -2.28
N ALA A 186 -10.83 -7.91 -1.60
CA ALA A 186 -9.76 -7.16 -2.26
C ALA A 186 -8.71 -8.08 -2.93
N SER A 187 -8.45 -9.26 -2.36
CA SER A 187 -7.56 -10.24 -2.96
C SER A 187 -8.25 -10.96 -4.12
N PHE A 188 -9.53 -11.32 -3.98
CA PHE A 188 -10.36 -11.86 -5.05
C PHE A 188 -10.40 -10.96 -6.29
N CYS A 189 -10.65 -9.66 -6.11
CA CYS A 189 -10.66 -8.68 -7.19
C CYS A 189 -9.30 -8.54 -7.90
N ARG A 190 -8.17 -8.75 -7.21
CA ARG A 190 -6.83 -8.70 -7.81
C ARG A 190 -6.48 -9.94 -8.62
N ILE A 191 -6.99 -11.10 -8.21
CA ILE A 191 -6.75 -12.38 -8.90
C ILE A 191 -7.44 -12.39 -10.27
N ARG A 192 -8.55 -11.67 -10.42
CA ARG A 192 -9.32 -11.57 -11.66
C ARG A 192 -8.41 -11.28 -12.88
N PRO A 193 -8.40 -12.15 -13.90
CA PRO A 193 -7.64 -11.94 -15.12
C PRO A 193 -8.10 -10.71 -15.91
N LYS A 194 -7.20 -10.13 -16.71
CA LYS A 194 -7.52 -8.92 -17.51
C LYS A 194 -8.57 -9.15 -18.60
N TYR A 195 -8.73 -10.38 -19.09
CA TYR A 195 -9.73 -10.71 -20.11
C TYR A 195 -11.14 -10.86 -19.54
N ILE A 196 -11.30 -10.92 -18.21
CA ILE A 196 -12.61 -10.94 -17.54
C ILE A 196 -12.92 -9.50 -17.06
N ARG A 197 -13.85 -8.84 -17.75
CA ARG A 197 -14.22 -7.44 -17.50
C ARG A 197 -15.49 -7.33 -16.66
N THR A 198 -15.59 -6.26 -15.87
CA THR A 198 -16.89 -5.87 -15.28
C THR A 198 -17.77 -5.22 -16.35
N ILE A 199 -19.08 -5.31 -16.13
CA ILE A 199 -20.12 -4.78 -17.03
C ILE A 199 -19.92 -3.29 -17.34
N SER A 200 -19.35 -2.53 -16.40
CA SER A 200 -19.07 -1.09 -16.55
C SER A 200 -18.09 -0.73 -17.67
N PHE A 201 -17.28 -1.67 -18.18
CA PHE A 201 -16.22 -1.39 -19.16
C PHE A 201 -16.51 -1.92 -20.57
N ILE A 202 -17.79 -2.13 -20.91
CA ILE A 202 -18.19 -2.59 -22.25
C ILE A 202 -18.38 -1.38 -23.17
N THR A 203 -17.62 -1.37 -24.27
CA THR A 203 -17.67 -0.31 -25.30
C THR A 203 -18.79 -0.49 -26.33
N ARG A 204 -19.54 -1.61 -26.29
CA ARG A 204 -20.58 -1.96 -27.28
C ARG A 204 -22.00 -1.90 -26.71
N TYR A 205 -22.95 -1.65 -27.62
CA TYR A 205 -24.39 -1.74 -27.42
C TYR A 205 -24.81 -3.19 -27.15
N THR A 206 -24.64 -3.70 -25.93
CA THR A 206 -25.42 -4.87 -25.49
C THR A 206 -26.64 -4.34 -24.74
N CYS A 207 -27.84 -4.77 -25.15
CA CYS A 207 -29.12 -4.19 -24.71
C CYS A 207 -29.42 -4.34 -23.21
N LEU A 208 -28.53 -5.01 -22.46
CA LEU A 208 -28.63 -5.23 -21.03
C LEU A 208 -28.13 -4.02 -20.20
N CYS A 209 -27.04 -3.33 -20.57
CA CYS A 209 -26.37 -2.42 -19.62
C CYS A 209 -27.11 -1.10 -19.36
N THR A 210 -27.59 -0.38 -20.38
CA THR A 210 -28.26 0.92 -20.16
C THR A 210 -29.64 0.75 -19.55
N LYS A 211 -30.39 -0.29 -19.96
CA LYS A 211 -31.69 -0.61 -19.36
C LYS A 211 -31.54 -1.08 -17.91
N HIS A 212 -30.60 -1.99 -17.61
CA HIS A 212 -30.35 -2.41 -16.22
C HIS A 212 -29.76 -1.30 -15.36
N GLN A 213 -28.92 -0.41 -15.93
CA GLN A 213 -28.42 0.76 -15.21
C GLN A 213 -29.53 1.76 -14.91
N ASN A 214 -30.37 2.08 -15.90
CA ASN A 214 -31.52 2.95 -15.70
C ASN A 214 -32.50 2.33 -14.69
N MET A 215 -32.74 1.01 -14.76
CA MET A 215 -33.54 0.29 -13.77
C MET A 215 -32.90 0.31 -12.38
N ALA A 216 -31.60 0.12 -12.24
CA ALA A 216 -30.92 0.27 -10.95
C ALA A 216 -31.03 1.70 -10.39
N LEU A 217 -31.11 2.72 -11.25
CA LEU A 217 -31.30 4.11 -10.85
C LEU A 217 -32.73 4.39 -10.42
N THR A 218 -33.72 3.86 -11.13
CA THR A 218 -35.12 3.95 -10.71
C THR A 218 -35.36 3.26 -9.38
N LEU A 219 -34.74 2.10 -9.13
CA LEU A 219 -34.84 1.40 -7.85
C LEU A 219 -34.19 2.18 -6.70
N LYS A 220 -33.09 2.88 -6.98
CA LYS A 220 -32.45 3.76 -5.99
C LYS A 220 -33.31 4.96 -5.63
N SER A 221 -34.00 5.58 -6.58
CA SER A 221 -34.94 6.67 -6.28
C SER A 221 -36.16 6.16 -5.52
N ILE A 222 -36.73 5.02 -5.90
CA ILE A 222 -37.86 4.40 -5.19
C ILE A 222 -37.50 4.12 -3.73
N ARG A 223 -36.27 3.67 -3.45
CA ARG A 223 -35.82 3.47 -2.07
C ARG A 223 -35.73 4.77 -1.26
N ARG A 224 -35.43 5.91 -1.89
CA ARG A 224 -35.38 7.22 -1.20
C ARG A 224 -36.76 7.67 -0.72
N GLU A 225 -37.82 7.27 -1.43
CA GLU A 225 -39.21 7.52 -1.05
C GLU A 225 -39.71 6.60 0.08
N GLY A 226 -38.85 5.71 0.60
CA GLY A 226 -39.15 4.86 1.76
C GLY A 226 -39.64 3.45 1.42
N VAL A 227 -39.67 3.05 0.14
CA VAL A 227 -40.06 1.69 -0.27
C VAL A 227 -38.85 0.75 -0.22
N SER A 228 -38.95 -0.33 0.55
CA SER A 228 -37.87 -1.32 0.69
C SER A 228 -37.78 -2.24 -0.53
N VAL A 229 -37.10 -1.78 -1.58
CA VAL A 229 -36.85 -2.58 -2.81
C VAL A 229 -35.39 -3.01 -2.88
N SER A 230 -35.11 -4.17 -3.48
CA SER A 230 -33.75 -4.68 -3.70
C SER A 230 -32.94 -3.77 -4.66
N SER A 231 -31.61 -3.76 -4.50
CA SER A 231 -30.74 -2.96 -5.39
C SER A 231 -30.42 -3.64 -6.71
N ASN A 232 -30.66 -4.95 -6.80
CA ASN A 232 -30.36 -5.73 -7.99
C ASN A 232 -31.60 -5.75 -8.90
N PRO A 233 -31.54 -5.19 -10.11
CA PRO A 233 -32.65 -5.20 -11.06
C PRO A 233 -33.20 -6.61 -11.33
N GLU A 234 -32.35 -7.64 -11.38
CA GLU A 234 -32.78 -9.00 -11.74
C GLU A 234 -33.72 -9.61 -10.70
N SER A 235 -33.44 -9.37 -9.41
CA SER A 235 -34.27 -9.90 -8.31
C SER A 235 -35.71 -9.38 -8.29
N ILE A 236 -36.00 -8.29 -9.01
CA ILE A 236 -37.35 -7.72 -9.13
C ILE A 236 -38.12 -8.36 -10.28
N ILE A 237 -37.42 -8.80 -11.33
CA ILE A 237 -38.04 -9.44 -12.49
C ILE A 237 -38.68 -10.77 -12.09
N ASP A 238 -38.05 -11.50 -11.17
CA ASP A 238 -38.47 -12.86 -10.84
C ASP A 238 -39.60 -12.91 -9.79
N ASN A 239 -39.74 -11.92 -8.89
CA ASN A 239 -40.52 -12.13 -7.65
C ASN A 239 -41.21 -10.88 -7.03
N PHE A 240 -41.19 -9.69 -7.65
CA PHE A 240 -41.74 -8.49 -7.01
C PHE A 240 -43.03 -7.96 -7.66
N ASP A 241 -44.04 -7.74 -6.81
CA ASP A 241 -45.34 -7.22 -7.19
C ASP A 241 -45.28 -5.70 -7.43
N LEU A 242 -45.41 -5.29 -8.70
CA LEU A 242 -45.30 -3.89 -9.13
C LEU A 242 -46.37 -2.99 -8.53
N GLN A 243 -47.51 -3.54 -8.10
CA GLN A 243 -48.60 -2.78 -7.49
C GLN A 243 -48.20 -2.25 -6.12
N LYS A 244 -47.55 -3.08 -5.29
CA LYS A 244 -47.05 -2.66 -3.96
C LYS A 244 -46.05 -1.51 -4.01
N ILE A 245 -45.28 -1.42 -5.11
CA ILE A 245 -44.34 -0.31 -5.32
C ILE A 245 -45.10 0.98 -5.64
N LYS A 246 -46.16 0.91 -6.47
CA LYS A 246 -47.00 2.08 -6.79
C LYS A 246 -47.71 2.59 -5.54
N ASP A 247 -48.28 1.69 -4.74
CA ASP A 247 -49.03 2.04 -3.53
C ASP A 247 -48.14 2.62 -2.42
N GLY A 248 -46.86 2.22 -2.39
CA GLY A 248 -45.88 2.71 -1.41
C GLY A 248 -45.26 4.07 -1.74
N ILE A 249 -45.44 4.58 -2.96
CA ILE A 249 -44.92 5.88 -3.39
C ILE A 249 -45.91 6.96 -2.94
N LYS A 250 -45.48 7.82 -2.01
CA LYS A 250 -46.32 8.91 -1.44
C LYS A 250 -46.31 10.19 -2.29
N SER A 251 -45.34 10.34 -3.19
CA SER A 251 -45.10 11.54 -3.99
C SER A 251 -45.56 11.35 -5.43
N ASN A 252 -46.34 12.29 -5.96
CA ASN A 252 -46.82 12.25 -7.35
C ASN A 252 -45.69 12.44 -8.38
N ASP A 253 -44.60 13.13 -7.99
CA ASP A 253 -43.44 13.40 -8.85
C ASP A 253 -42.15 12.86 -8.22
N ILE A 254 -41.56 11.85 -8.85
CA ILE A 254 -40.25 11.30 -8.46
C ILE A 254 -39.19 11.77 -9.46
N SER A 255 -38.15 12.45 -8.97
CA SER A 255 -37.00 12.81 -9.79
C SER A 255 -36.15 11.56 -10.11
N LEU A 256 -36.16 11.13 -11.37
CA LEU A 256 -35.41 9.97 -11.83
C LEU A 256 -34.11 10.41 -12.53
N GLY A 257 -32.97 9.92 -12.04
CA GLY A 257 -31.72 10.02 -12.76
C GLY A 257 -31.72 9.05 -13.94
N GLN A 258 -31.64 9.56 -15.17
CA GLN A 258 -31.55 8.74 -16.37
C GLN A 258 -30.16 8.86 -16.97
N TRP A 259 -29.49 7.73 -17.22
CA TRP A 259 -28.33 7.74 -18.10
C TRP A 259 -28.81 7.90 -19.53
N ARG A 260 -28.55 9.08 -20.10
CA ARG A 260 -28.63 9.33 -21.54
C ARG A 260 -27.21 9.35 -22.09
N ARG A 261 -26.98 8.58 -23.16
CA ARG A 261 -25.70 8.63 -23.86
C ARG A 261 -25.68 9.91 -24.68
N VAL A 262 -24.72 10.79 -24.40
CA VAL A 262 -24.46 11.99 -25.20
C VAL A 262 -23.88 11.54 -26.54
N GLN A 263 -24.44 12.02 -27.65
CA GLN A 263 -23.79 11.84 -28.96
C GLN A 263 -22.51 12.66 -28.95
N VAL A 264 -21.37 11.98 -28.96
CA VAL A 264 -20.06 12.62 -29.09
C VAL A 264 -19.82 12.71 -30.59
N GLU A 265 -19.84 13.91 -31.15
CA GLU A 265 -19.31 14.16 -32.48
C GLU A 265 -17.87 13.65 -32.54
N GLU A 266 -17.55 12.82 -33.53
CA GLU A 266 -16.23 12.18 -33.68
C GLU A 266 -15.15 13.25 -33.92
N LYS A 267 -14.65 13.86 -32.85
CA LYS A 267 -13.35 14.54 -32.90
C LYS A 267 -12.27 13.47 -32.93
N THR A 268 -11.72 13.28 -34.13
CA THR A 268 -10.45 12.64 -34.47
C THR A 268 -9.64 12.11 -33.28
N LYS A 269 -9.51 10.78 -33.24
CA LYS A 269 -8.70 9.99 -32.31
C LYS A 269 -7.39 10.68 -31.91
N GLN A 270 -7.30 11.19 -30.67
CA GLN A 270 -6.01 11.25 -29.99
C GLN A 270 -5.74 9.89 -29.36
N ARG A 271 -4.77 9.17 -29.94
CA ARG A 271 -4.16 7.96 -29.39
C ARG A 271 -3.50 8.28 -28.04
N TRP A 272 -3.85 7.52 -27.01
CA TRP A 272 -3.07 7.33 -25.79
C TRP A 272 -2.62 5.87 -25.73
#